data_AF-Q059D4-F1
#
_entry.id   AF-Q059D4-F1
#
_cell.length_a   1.000
_cell.length_b   1.000
_cell.length_c   1.000
_cell.angle_alpha   90.00
_cell.angle_beta   90.00
_cell.angle_gamma   90.00
#
_symmetry.space_group_name_H-M   'P 1'
#
loop_
_entity.id
_entity.type
_entity.pdbx_description
1 polymer ?
#
loop_
_entity_poly.entity_id
_entity_poly.type
_entity_poly.pdbx_seq_one_letter_code
_entity_poly.pdbx_strand_id
1 'polypeptide(L)'
;MGASVVIEPVGSSMSSWSIEWCICREKGFSPASIRDAVKHSNVVINLVGRDFETKNFKFKDVHVNGAERIARIAREAGVERLIHLSSLNVEANPKDLYVKGGSEWLKSKYEGELRVRDAFPNATIIRPADIYGSEDRFLRYYAHIWRRQFRSMPLWHKGEKTVKQPVYVSDVAQAIINAAKDPDSAGRIYQAVGPKRYQLSELVDWFHRLMRKDQKRWGYMRYDMRWDPTFLLKAKLNSFICPGTPIGGLHPARIEREAVTDKVLTGVPTLEDLGVTLTTMEQQVPWELRPYRAALYYDAELGEFETPSPPKCIEARDELRLFA
;
A
#
# COMPACT_ATOMS: atom_id res chain seq x y z
N MET A 1 -10.53 0.09 -12.56
CA MET A 1 -10.50 1.47 -13.09
C MET A 1 -9.32 2.12 -12.40
N GLY A 2 -8.24 2.41 -13.14
CA GLY A 2 -7.12 3.18 -12.60
C GLY A 2 -7.45 4.65 -12.81
N ALA A 3 -7.48 5.44 -11.75
CA ALA A 3 -7.53 6.88 -11.85
C ALA A 3 -6.07 7.38 -11.89
N SER A 4 -5.69 8.06 -12.95
CA SER A 4 -4.50 8.90 -12.97
C SER A 4 -4.94 10.30 -12.58
N VAL A 5 -4.23 10.93 -11.64
CA VAL A 5 -4.53 12.32 -11.24
C VAL A 5 -3.59 13.22 -12.00
N VAL A 6 -4.17 14.16 -12.72
CA VAL A 6 -3.47 15.19 -13.49
C VAL A 6 -3.65 16.50 -12.73
N ILE A 7 -2.58 17.27 -12.55
CA ILE A 7 -2.61 18.54 -11.79
C ILE A 7 -2.10 19.66 -12.70
N GLU A 8 -2.87 20.75 -12.80
CA GLU A 8 -2.52 21.94 -13.58
C GLU A 8 -2.28 23.16 -12.67
N PRO A 9 -1.31 24.04 -12.96
CA PRO A 9 -1.28 25.39 -12.43
C PRO A 9 -2.24 26.28 -13.23
N VAL A 10 -3.07 27.08 -12.56
CA VAL A 10 -3.94 28.07 -13.21
C VAL A 10 -3.42 29.47 -12.95
N GLY A 11 -3.05 30.17 -14.02
CA GLY A 11 -2.67 31.58 -14.01
C GLY A 11 -1.15 31.84 -14.00
N SER A 12 -0.78 33.07 -14.40
CA SER A 12 0.61 33.55 -14.50
C SER A 12 1.33 33.75 -13.16
N SER A 13 0.66 33.46 -12.04
CA SER A 13 1.22 33.46 -10.69
C SER A 13 1.24 32.05 -10.12
N MET A 14 2.42 31.57 -9.69
CA MET A 14 2.69 30.25 -9.07
C MET A 14 1.86 29.89 -7.81
N SER A 15 0.86 30.68 -7.43
CA SER A 15 0.07 30.55 -6.21
C SER A 15 -1.27 29.83 -6.35
N SER A 16 -1.79 29.62 -7.57
CA SER A 16 -3.08 28.93 -7.79
C SER A 16 -2.90 27.68 -8.66
N TRP A 17 -3.26 26.53 -8.11
CA TRP A 17 -3.31 25.24 -8.82
C TRP A 17 -4.76 24.81 -8.98
N SER A 18 -5.16 24.40 -10.18
CA SER A 18 -6.43 23.71 -10.40
C SER A 18 -6.17 22.24 -10.65
N ILE A 19 -6.83 21.39 -9.86
CA ILE A 19 -6.78 19.96 -10.06
C ILE A 19 -7.91 19.62 -11.03
N GLU A 20 -7.59 19.53 -12.32
CA GLU A 20 -8.52 18.99 -13.31
C GLU A 20 -8.44 17.47 -13.37
N TRP A 21 -9.56 16.82 -13.05
CA TRP A 21 -9.68 15.36 -13.14
C TRP A 21 -9.95 14.93 -14.58
N CYS A 22 -8.90 14.69 -15.36
CA CYS A 22 -9.04 13.99 -16.65
C CYS A 22 -9.25 12.48 -16.42
N ILE A 23 -10.53 12.08 -16.33
CA ILE A 23 -10.90 10.67 -16.31
C ILE A 23 -10.81 10.12 -17.75
N CYS A 24 -9.82 9.25 -18.02
CA CYS A 24 -9.83 8.42 -19.23
C CYS A 24 -11.07 7.49 -19.17
N ARG A 25 -12.14 7.87 -19.88
CA ARG A 25 -13.42 7.13 -19.89
C ARG A 25 -13.43 5.91 -20.81
N GLU A 26 -12.40 5.72 -21.63
CA GLU A 26 -12.33 4.58 -22.56
C GLU A 26 -11.84 3.29 -21.91
N LYS A 27 -12.46 2.17 -22.31
CA LYS A 27 -12.09 0.82 -21.87
C LYS A 27 -10.74 0.42 -22.45
N GLY A 28 -9.69 0.63 -21.67
CA GLY A 28 -8.34 0.14 -21.98
C GLY A 28 -7.35 1.29 -22.05
N PHE A 29 -6.12 1.01 -21.65
CA PHE A 29 -4.96 1.91 -21.70
C PHE A 29 -4.57 2.23 -23.17
N SER A 30 -5.46 2.88 -23.91
CA SER A 30 -5.22 3.27 -25.30
C SER A 30 -4.20 4.42 -25.31
N PRO A 31 -3.17 4.38 -26.16
CA PRO A 31 -2.18 5.46 -26.23
C PRO A 31 -2.81 6.82 -26.57
N ALA A 32 -3.86 6.84 -27.38
CA ALA A 32 -4.57 8.06 -27.76
C ALA A 32 -5.22 8.72 -26.55
N SER A 33 -5.97 7.96 -25.74
CA SER A 33 -6.63 8.50 -24.54
C SER A 33 -5.63 9.02 -23.51
N ILE A 34 -4.46 8.38 -23.37
CA ILE A 34 -3.41 8.86 -22.47
C ILE A 34 -2.81 10.17 -23.02
N ARG A 35 -2.56 10.27 -24.33
CA ARG A 35 -2.06 11.51 -24.96
C ARG A 35 -3.02 12.67 -24.73
N ASP A 36 -4.31 12.43 -24.92
CA ASP A 36 -5.34 13.45 -24.73
C ASP A 36 -5.38 13.92 -23.28
N ALA A 37 -5.21 13.00 -22.32
CA ALA A 37 -5.18 13.33 -20.90
C ALA A 37 -3.93 14.09 -20.44
N VAL A 38 -2.79 13.98 -21.13
CA VAL A 38 -1.53 14.65 -20.73
C VAL A 38 -1.20 15.91 -21.53
N LYS A 39 -1.95 16.20 -22.61
CA LYS A 39 -1.59 17.21 -23.62
C LYS A 39 -1.36 18.62 -23.06
N HIS A 40 -2.01 18.96 -21.95
CA HIS A 40 -1.96 20.29 -21.34
C HIS A 40 -1.44 20.26 -19.89
N SER A 41 -0.79 19.16 -19.48
CA SER A 41 -0.44 18.92 -18.09
C SER A 41 1.04 19.23 -17.80
N ASN A 42 1.30 20.04 -16.77
CA ASN A 42 2.67 20.25 -16.28
C ASN A 42 3.15 19.08 -15.40
N VAL A 43 2.22 18.47 -14.64
CA VAL A 43 2.52 17.37 -13.72
C VAL A 43 1.61 16.18 -13.97
N VAL A 44 2.20 14.99 -14.08
CA VAL A 44 1.48 13.72 -14.21
C VAL A 44 1.79 12.84 -13.00
N ILE A 45 0.75 12.35 -12.33
CA ILE A 45 0.89 11.45 -11.17
C ILE A 45 0.31 10.08 -11.52
N ASN A 46 1.18 9.07 -11.54
CA ASN A 46 0.80 7.69 -11.81
C ASN A 46 0.56 6.92 -10.50
N LEU A 47 -0.72 6.74 -10.16
CA LEU A 47 -1.21 5.91 -9.05
C LEU A 47 -1.79 4.57 -9.51
N VAL A 48 -1.58 4.21 -10.79
CA VAL A 48 -2.18 3.01 -11.37
C VAL A 48 -1.48 1.75 -10.83
N GLY A 49 -2.27 0.88 -10.22
CA GLY A 49 -1.82 -0.41 -9.74
C GLY A 49 -3.00 -1.30 -9.37
N ARG A 50 -2.74 -2.61 -9.36
CA ARG A 50 -3.71 -3.61 -8.86
C ARG A 50 -3.01 -4.58 -7.95
N ASP A 51 -3.69 -5.02 -6.90
CA ASP A 51 -3.17 -6.03 -5.97
C ASP A 51 -3.31 -7.46 -6.51
N PHE A 52 -4.23 -7.68 -7.44
CA PHE A 52 -4.55 -9.00 -7.99
C PHE A 52 -4.72 -8.91 -9.51
N GLU A 53 -4.41 -10.01 -10.19
CA GLU A 53 -4.58 -10.14 -11.63
C GLU A 53 -6.04 -10.34 -11.99
N THR A 54 -6.42 -9.89 -13.19
CA THR A 54 -7.73 -10.17 -13.76
C THR A 54 -7.58 -10.86 -15.10
N LYS A 55 -8.64 -11.50 -15.60
CA LYS A 55 -8.61 -12.22 -16.89
C LYS A 55 -8.06 -11.36 -18.04
N ASN A 56 -8.34 -10.06 -18.05
CA ASN A 56 -7.96 -9.15 -19.12
C ASN A 56 -6.65 -8.40 -18.87
N PHE A 57 -6.24 -8.25 -17.61
CA PHE A 57 -5.08 -7.44 -17.23
C PHE A 57 -4.24 -8.20 -16.20
N LYS A 58 -3.04 -8.60 -16.62
CA LYS A 58 -2.02 -9.22 -15.77
C LYS A 58 -1.16 -8.16 -15.07
N PHE A 59 -0.35 -8.56 -14.09
CA PHE A 59 0.51 -7.61 -13.38
C PHE A 59 1.50 -6.89 -14.30
N LYS A 60 2.12 -7.61 -15.25
CA LYS A 60 3.05 -7.00 -16.22
C LYS A 60 2.38 -5.95 -17.10
N ASP A 61 1.14 -6.19 -17.51
CA ASP A 61 0.41 -5.25 -18.37
C ASP A 61 0.13 -3.92 -17.65
N VAL A 62 -0.17 -3.99 -16.35
CA VAL A 62 -0.51 -2.80 -15.55
C VAL A 62 0.74 -2.10 -15.02
N HIS A 63 1.61 -2.83 -14.33
CA HIS A 63 2.75 -2.25 -13.61
C HIS A 63 3.94 -1.94 -14.52
N VAL A 64 4.18 -2.75 -15.56
CA VAL A 64 5.32 -2.55 -16.46
C VAL A 64 4.87 -1.80 -17.71
N ASN A 65 4.07 -2.44 -18.56
CA ASN A 65 3.67 -1.87 -19.85
C ASN A 65 2.83 -0.60 -19.67
N GLY A 66 1.92 -0.58 -18.70
CA GLY A 66 1.09 0.59 -18.40
C GLY A 66 1.89 1.78 -17.90
N ALA A 67 2.82 1.55 -16.96
CA ALA A 67 3.67 2.60 -16.42
C ALA A 67 4.66 3.14 -17.46
N GLU A 68 5.28 2.26 -18.26
CA GLU A 68 6.16 2.64 -19.37
C GLU A 68 5.43 3.50 -20.42
N ARG A 69 4.20 3.13 -20.79
CA ARG A 69 3.38 3.90 -21.72
C ARG A 69 3.09 5.30 -21.20
N ILE A 70 2.71 5.44 -19.93
CA ILE A 70 2.47 6.76 -19.32
C ILE A 70 3.76 7.58 -19.33
N ALA A 71 4.88 7.01 -18.89
CA ALA A 71 6.15 7.72 -18.82
C ALA A 71 6.63 8.20 -20.20
N ARG A 72 6.53 7.34 -21.22
CA ARG A 72 6.88 7.69 -22.59
C ARG A 72 5.98 8.79 -23.16
N ILE A 73 4.66 8.66 -22.98
CA ILE A 73 3.70 9.66 -23.49
C ILE A 73 3.86 10.99 -22.76
N ALA A 74 4.10 10.99 -21.44
CA ALA A 74 4.39 12.19 -20.66
C ALA A 74 5.66 12.89 -21.17
N ARG A 75 6.71 12.13 -21.49
CA ARG A 75 7.93 12.68 -22.09
C ARG A 75 7.67 13.29 -23.47
N GLU A 76 6.92 12.59 -24.33
CA GLU A 76 6.59 13.07 -25.68
C GLU A 76 5.70 14.33 -25.64
N ALA A 77 4.85 14.47 -24.62
CA ALA A 77 4.02 15.65 -24.41
C ALA A 77 4.76 16.84 -23.77
N GLY A 78 6.01 16.65 -23.33
CA GLY A 78 6.80 17.70 -22.69
C GLY A 78 6.41 18.00 -21.24
N VAL A 79 5.82 17.03 -20.54
CA VAL A 79 5.46 17.15 -19.12
C VAL A 79 6.72 17.45 -18.28
N GLU A 80 6.66 18.46 -17.43
CA GLU A 80 7.80 18.89 -16.60
C GLU A 80 8.09 17.88 -15.49
N ARG A 81 7.03 17.31 -14.87
CA ARG A 81 7.15 16.43 -13.70
C ARG A 81 6.30 15.16 -13.85
N LEU A 82 6.96 14.02 -13.65
CA LEU A 82 6.29 12.73 -13.53
C LEU A 82 6.54 12.15 -12.14
N ILE A 83 5.46 11.90 -11.39
CA ILE A 83 5.52 11.22 -10.10
C ILE A 83 4.97 9.81 -10.25
N HIS A 84 5.76 8.79 -9.89
CA HIS A 84 5.37 7.40 -9.96
C HIS A 84 5.29 6.76 -8.57
N LEU A 85 4.15 6.13 -8.27
CA LEU A 85 3.97 5.40 -7.02
C LEU A 85 4.30 3.91 -7.17
N SER A 86 5.43 3.52 -6.58
CA SER A 86 5.94 2.15 -6.53
C SER A 86 5.53 1.48 -5.20
N SER A 87 6.41 0.71 -4.57
CA SER A 87 6.23 0.14 -3.23
C SER A 87 7.57 0.02 -2.51
N LEU A 88 7.59 -0.04 -1.18
CA LEU A 88 8.81 -0.09 -0.38
C LEU A 88 9.67 -1.33 -0.65
N ASN A 89 9.05 -2.51 -0.62
CA ASN A 89 9.76 -3.80 -0.67
C ASN A 89 10.02 -4.30 -2.10
N VAL A 90 10.22 -3.39 -3.05
CA VAL A 90 10.49 -3.73 -4.45
C VAL A 90 11.92 -4.25 -4.61
N GLU A 91 12.06 -5.49 -5.07
CA GLU A 91 13.33 -6.15 -5.32
C GLU A 91 13.24 -6.94 -6.63
N ALA A 92 14.36 -7.08 -7.35
CA ALA A 92 14.41 -7.85 -8.60
C ALA A 92 14.04 -9.33 -8.40
N ASN A 93 14.51 -9.89 -7.27
CA ASN A 93 14.27 -11.25 -6.85
C ASN A 93 13.67 -11.22 -5.42
N PRO A 94 12.34 -11.07 -5.30
CA PRO A 94 11.70 -11.12 -3.99
C PRO A 94 11.93 -12.49 -3.34
N LYS A 95 12.07 -12.51 -2.00
CA LYS A 95 12.28 -13.76 -1.26
C LYS A 95 11.07 -14.69 -1.38
N ASP A 96 11.34 -15.97 -1.59
CA ASP A 96 10.35 -17.04 -1.58
C ASP A 96 9.93 -17.34 -0.13
N LEU A 97 8.70 -17.01 0.25
CA LEU A 97 8.12 -17.39 1.54
C LEU A 97 7.09 -18.51 1.36
N TYR A 98 5.91 -18.15 0.85
CA TYR A 98 4.78 -19.05 0.60
C TYR A 98 4.65 -19.41 -0.89
N VAL A 99 4.86 -18.43 -1.78
CA VAL A 99 4.83 -18.63 -3.23
C VAL A 99 6.25 -18.87 -3.75
N LYS A 100 6.43 -19.93 -4.57
CA LYS A 100 7.71 -20.20 -5.25
C LYS A 100 8.01 -19.07 -6.24
N GLY A 101 9.20 -18.49 -6.18
CA GLY A 101 9.60 -17.30 -6.94
C GLY A 101 9.17 -15.96 -6.32
N GLY A 102 8.66 -15.97 -5.08
CA GLY A 102 8.27 -14.80 -4.31
C GLY A 102 7.04 -14.09 -4.84
N SER A 103 6.82 -12.85 -4.41
CA SER A 103 5.67 -12.04 -4.85
C SER A 103 5.88 -11.48 -6.25
N GLU A 104 5.18 -12.03 -7.25
CA GLU A 104 5.17 -11.50 -8.62
C GLU A 104 4.72 -10.02 -8.66
N TRP A 105 3.87 -9.62 -7.73
CA TRP A 105 3.44 -8.23 -7.58
C TRP A 105 4.63 -7.29 -7.31
N LEU A 106 5.48 -7.62 -6.31
CA LEU A 106 6.65 -6.82 -5.97
C LEU A 106 7.66 -6.77 -7.11
N LYS A 107 7.86 -7.92 -7.78
CA LYS A 107 8.74 -8.02 -8.96
C LYS A 107 8.24 -7.14 -10.11
N SER A 108 6.95 -7.18 -10.42
CA SER A 108 6.37 -6.38 -11.50
C SER A 108 6.42 -4.86 -11.22
N LYS A 109 6.32 -4.45 -9.95
CA LYS A 109 6.49 -3.05 -9.54
C LYS A 109 7.95 -2.61 -9.66
N TYR A 110 8.91 -3.48 -9.31
CA TYR A 110 10.34 -3.22 -9.53
C TYR A 110 10.68 -3.06 -11.02
N GLU A 111 10.22 -3.99 -11.86
CA GLU A 111 10.40 -3.91 -13.32
C GLU A 111 9.75 -2.65 -13.91
N GLY A 112 8.55 -2.29 -13.44
CA GLY A 112 7.87 -1.06 -13.85
C GLY A 112 8.63 0.20 -13.47
N GLU A 113 9.23 0.23 -12.28
CA GLU A 113 10.05 1.34 -11.81
C GLU A 113 11.25 1.59 -12.73
N LEU A 114 11.95 0.53 -13.13
CA LEU A 114 13.07 0.61 -14.08
C LEU A 114 12.61 1.18 -15.43
N ARG A 115 11.49 0.68 -15.98
CA ARG A 115 10.97 1.16 -17.27
C ARG A 115 10.51 2.62 -17.22
N VAL A 116 9.92 3.06 -16.12
CA VAL A 116 9.55 4.46 -15.93
C VAL A 116 10.80 5.33 -15.91
N ARG A 117 11.85 4.90 -15.21
CA ARG A 117 13.12 5.63 -15.12
C ARG A 117 13.84 5.69 -16.47
N ASP A 118 13.81 4.62 -17.24
CA ASP A 118 14.39 4.58 -18.59
C ASP A 118 13.63 5.50 -19.56
N ALA A 119 12.29 5.49 -19.50
CA ALA A 119 11.44 6.32 -20.36
C ALA A 119 11.51 7.80 -19.98
N PHE A 120 11.49 8.11 -18.68
CA PHE A 120 11.50 9.45 -18.11
C PHE A 120 12.54 9.55 -16.96
N PRO A 121 13.81 9.89 -17.28
CA PRO A 121 14.91 9.89 -16.29
C PRO A 121 14.72 10.82 -15.10
N ASN A 122 14.00 11.93 -15.28
CA ASN A 122 13.73 12.91 -14.25
C ASN A 122 12.51 12.56 -13.36
N ALA A 123 11.98 11.33 -13.46
CA ALA A 123 10.77 10.95 -12.75
C ALA A 123 11.06 10.81 -11.26
N THR A 124 10.17 11.36 -10.44
CA THR A 124 10.21 11.20 -8.99
C THR A 124 9.47 9.93 -8.62
N ILE A 125 10.13 9.04 -7.88
CA ILE A 125 9.58 7.74 -7.53
C ILE A 125 9.34 7.69 -6.02
N ILE A 126 8.09 7.52 -5.62
CA ILE A 126 7.73 7.38 -4.21
C ILE A 126 7.46 5.90 -3.94
N ARG A 127 8.18 5.33 -2.98
CA ARG A 127 8.08 3.94 -2.54
C ARG A 127 7.38 3.87 -1.18
N PRO A 128 6.03 3.79 -1.15
CA PRO A 128 5.28 3.69 0.10
C PRO A 128 5.39 2.30 0.72
N ALA A 129 5.45 2.28 2.05
CA ALA A 129 5.13 1.13 2.86
C ALA A 129 3.63 0.81 2.76
N ASP A 130 3.14 -0.14 3.56
CA ASP A 130 1.70 -0.43 3.62
C ASP A 130 0.93 0.83 4.06
N ILE A 131 0.12 1.37 3.16
CA ILE A 131 -0.65 2.60 3.39
C ILE A 131 -1.92 2.26 4.19
N TYR A 132 -2.16 3.02 5.26
CA TYR A 132 -3.38 2.93 6.07
C TYR A 132 -4.15 4.25 6.08
N GLY A 133 -5.47 4.16 6.29
CA GLY A 133 -6.38 5.29 6.34
C GLY A 133 -7.82 4.90 5.98
N SER A 134 -8.65 5.90 5.74
CA SER A 134 -10.04 5.69 5.34
C SER A 134 -10.10 4.95 4.01
N GLU A 135 -10.89 3.89 4.00
CA GLU A 135 -11.05 2.99 2.85
C GLU A 135 -9.80 2.24 2.38
N ASP A 136 -8.82 2.11 3.27
CA ASP A 136 -7.59 1.40 2.95
C ASP A 136 -7.81 -0.09 2.65
N ARG A 137 -6.81 -0.70 2.03
CA ARG A 137 -6.82 -2.16 1.85
C ARG A 137 -6.15 -2.86 3.02
N PHE A 138 -5.25 -2.22 3.77
CA PHE A 138 -4.42 -2.84 4.79
C PHE A 138 -5.21 -3.19 6.08
N LEU A 139 -5.73 -2.19 6.80
CA LEU A 139 -6.57 -2.38 8.00
C LEU A 139 -7.82 -3.18 7.65
N ARG A 140 -8.50 -2.83 6.55
CA ARG A 140 -9.67 -3.60 6.09
C ARG A 140 -9.36 -5.07 5.88
N TYR A 141 -8.17 -5.42 5.40
CA TYR A 141 -7.79 -6.82 5.18
C TYR A 141 -7.71 -7.63 6.48
N TYR A 142 -7.12 -7.07 7.54
CA TYR A 142 -7.08 -7.73 8.85
C TYR A 142 -8.43 -7.67 9.58
N ALA A 143 -9.25 -6.65 9.32
CA ALA A 143 -10.59 -6.55 9.86
C ALA A 143 -11.59 -7.52 9.20
N HIS A 144 -11.37 -7.87 7.93
CA HIS A 144 -12.32 -8.62 7.13
C HIS A 144 -12.59 -10.04 7.66
N ILE A 145 -13.84 -10.50 7.56
CA ILE A 145 -14.24 -11.82 8.08
C ILE A 145 -13.61 -12.97 7.29
N TRP A 146 -13.48 -12.82 5.96
CA TRP A 146 -12.90 -13.86 5.10
C TRP A 146 -11.42 -14.12 5.36
N ARG A 147 -10.71 -13.14 5.92
CA ARG A 147 -9.31 -13.27 6.30
C ARG A 147 -9.11 -14.17 7.51
N ARG A 148 -10.15 -14.37 8.31
CA ARG A 148 -10.17 -15.20 9.51
C ARG A 148 -10.49 -16.65 9.14
N GLN A 149 -10.04 -17.56 10.00
CA GLN A 149 -10.53 -18.92 10.04
C GLN A 149 -11.29 -19.10 11.35
N PHE A 150 -12.62 -19.06 11.25
CA PHE A 150 -13.51 -18.93 12.41
C PHE A 150 -13.12 -17.72 13.28
N ARG A 151 -12.75 -17.96 14.55
CA ARG A 151 -12.37 -16.93 15.54
C ARG A 151 -10.85 -16.69 15.55
N SER A 152 -10.10 -17.39 14.72
CA SER A 152 -8.64 -17.36 14.71
C SER A 152 -8.07 -16.61 13.50
N MET A 153 -6.90 -15.99 13.68
CA MET A 153 -6.20 -15.26 12.62
C MET A 153 -4.96 -16.04 12.15
N PRO A 154 -4.97 -16.55 10.90
CA PRO A 154 -3.78 -17.18 10.32
C PRO A 154 -2.74 -16.14 9.95
N LEU A 155 -1.52 -16.23 10.48
CA LEU A 155 -0.39 -15.38 10.09
C LEU A 155 0.83 -16.26 9.76
N TRP A 156 1.67 -15.81 8.85
CA TRP A 156 2.94 -16.48 8.55
C TRP A 156 3.85 -16.40 9.78
N HIS A 157 4.31 -17.54 10.31
CA HIS A 157 5.05 -17.58 11.59
C HIS A 157 4.34 -16.83 12.74
N LYS A 158 2.99 -16.88 12.80
CA LYS A 158 2.16 -16.10 13.74
C LYS A 158 2.35 -14.57 13.67
N GLY A 159 3.06 -14.07 12.65
CA GLY A 159 3.43 -12.66 12.51
C GLY A 159 4.60 -12.23 13.39
N GLU A 160 5.26 -13.17 14.09
CA GLU A 160 6.34 -12.84 15.04
C GLU A 160 7.66 -12.52 14.31
N LYS A 161 7.86 -13.05 13.11
CA LYS A 161 9.06 -12.83 12.28
C LYS A 161 8.86 -11.77 11.19
N THR A 162 7.79 -10.99 11.25
CA THR A 162 7.48 -9.95 10.25
C THR A 162 7.36 -8.59 10.93
N VAL A 163 8.09 -7.61 10.40
CA VAL A 163 8.04 -6.21 10.87
C VAL A 163 7.42 -5.34 9.78
N LYS A 164 6.52 -4.45 10.18
CA LYS A 164 5.80 -3.52 9.30
C LYS A 164 5.95 -2.08 9.77
N GLN A 165 6.09 -1.15 8.84
CA GLN A 165 6.22 0.28 9.09
C GLN A 165 5.20 1.07 8.26
N PRO A 166 3.90 0.87 8.55
CA PRO A 166 2.82 1.41 7.73
C PRO A 166 2.76 2.94 7.80
N VAL A 167 2.33 3.57 6.71
CA VAL A 167 2.32 5.04 6.52
C VAL A 167 0.90 5.55 6.35
N TYR A 168 0.60 6.74 6.87
CA TYR A 168 -0.74 7.32 6.77
C TYR A 168 -0.99 7.89 5.37
N VAL A 169 -2.17 7.65 4.81
CA VAL A 169 -2.53 8.06 3.44
C VAL A 169 -2.39 9.56 3.20
N SER A 170 -2.76 10.39 4.17
CA SER A 170 -2.70 11.84 4.03
C SER A 170 -1.26 12.36 3.99
N ASP A 171 -0.34 11.73 4.73
CA ASP A 171 1.08 12.06 4.72
C ASP A 171 1.69 11.73 3.34
N VAL A 172 1.31 10.60 2.74
CA VAL A 172 1.73 10.24 1.37
C VAL A 172 1.16 11.22 0.33
N ALA A 173 -0.09 11.64 0.49
CA ALA A 173 -0.69 12.62 -0.41
C ALA A 173 0.01 13.99 -0.30
N GLN A 174 0.32 14.44 0.92
CA GLN A 174 1.09 15.66 1.14
C GLN A 174 2.50 15.55 0.55
N ALA A 175 3.16 14.41 0.70
CA ALA A 175 4.46 14.15 0.10
C ALA A 175 4.43 14.23 -1.43
N ILE A 176 3.40 13.69 -2.08
CA ILE A 176 3.23 13.79 -3.54
C ILE A 176 3.10 15.25 -3.97
N ILE A 177 2.32 16.05 -3.24
CA ILE A 177 2.13 17.48 -3.53
C ILE A 177 3.44 18.25 -3.33
N ASN A 178 4.15 18.00 -2.24
CA ASN A 178 5.43 18.66 -1.95
C ASN A 178 6.49 18.27 -2.98
N ALA A 179 6.57 16.98 -3.36
CA ALA A 179 7.45 16.52 -4.41
C ALA A 179 7.13 17.13 -5.78
N ALA A 180 5.85 17.41 -6.08
CA ALA A 180 5.46 18.10 -7.31
C ALA A 180 5.95 19.56 -7.36
N LYS A 181 6.08 20.20 -6.20
CA LYS A 181 6.50 21.61 -6.07
C LYS A 181 8.01 21.76 -5.94
N ASP A 182 8.68 20.78 -5.33
CA ASP A 182 10.10 20.82 -5.06
C ASP A 182 10.92 20.58 -6.34
N PRO A 183 11.76 21.54 -6.78
CA PRO A 183 12.61 21.34 -7.92
C PRO A 183 13.61 20.19 -7.73
N ASP A 184 14.08 19.96 -6.50
CA ASP A 184 15.13 19.00 -6.17
C ASP A 184 14.64 17.54 -6.16
N SER A 185 13.32 17.33 -6.19
CA SER A 185 12.70 16.00 -6.22
C SER A 185 12.87 15.26 -7.56
N ALA A 186 13.31 15.94 -8.63
CA ALA A 186 13.45 15.36 -9.96
C ALA A 186 14.48 14.22 -9.96
N GLY A 187 14.10 13.07 -10.48
CA GLY A 187 14.96 11.88 -10.58
C GLY A 187 15.31 11.21 -9.23
N ARG A 188 14.74 11.69 -8.12
CA ARG A 188 14.96 11.11 -6.78
C ARG A 188 13.95 10.01 -6.47
N ILE A 189 14.39 9.08 -5.63
CA ILE A 189 13.55 8.04 -5.04
C ILE A 189 13.32 8.41 -3.58
N TYR A 190 12.06 8.45 -3.14
CA TYR A 190 11.68 8.72 -1.76
C TYR A 190 11.05 7.47 -1.14
N GLN A 191 11.46 7.13 0.09
CA GLN A 191 10.83 6.07 0.85
C GLN A 191 9.74 6.64 1.76
N ALA A 192 8.50 6.25 1.48
CA ALA A 192 7.33 6.67 2.23
C ALA A 192 7.05 5.69 3.38
N VAL A 193 7.76 5.89 4.49
CA VAL A 193 7.68 5.06 5.70
C VAL A 193 7.01 5.80 6.84
N GLY A 194 6.25 5.09 7.67
CA GLY A 194 5.65 5.67 8.88
C GLY A 194 6.66 5.94 10.00
N PRO A 195 6.27 6.62 11.08
CA PRO A 195 7.19 7.05 12.13
C PRO A 195 7.68 5.91 13.03
N LYS A 196 6.97 4.78 13.08
CA LYS A 196 7.21 3.67 14.02
C LYS A 196 7.16 2.32 13.33
N ARG A 197 8.02 1.41 13.77
CA ARG A 197 8.09 0.02 13.29
C ARG A 197 7.39 -0.90 14.28
N TYR A 198 6.50 -1.74 13.76
CA TYR A 198 5.67 -2.64 14.57
C TYR A 198 5.88 -4.09 14.17
N GLN A 199 5.84 -4.98 15.16
CA GLN A 199 5.74 -6.41 14.89
C GLN A 199 4.35 -6.71 14.33
N LEU A 200 4.26 -7.48 13.25
CA LEU A 200 2.97 -7.77 12.64
C LEU A 200 2.04 -8.50 13.62
N SER A 201 2.58 -9.40 14.43
CA SER A 201 1.86 -10.09 15.49
C SER A 201 1.17 -9.07 16.42
N GLU A 202 1.93 -8.20 17.08
CA GLU A 202 1.43 -7.21 18.04
C GLU A 202 0.45 -6.21 17.40
N LEU A 203 0.73 -5.82 16.17
CA LEU A 203 -0.11 -4.91 15.39
C LEU A 203 -1.50 -5.51 15.15
N VAL A 204 -1.56 -6.78 14.71
CA VAL A 204 -2.83 -7.47 14.45
C VAL A 204 -3.61 -7.74 15.73
N ASP A 205 -2.94 -8.06 16.83
CA ASP A 205 -3.57 -8.21 18.15
C ASP A 205 -4.17 -6.89 18.63
N TRP A 206 -3.46 -5.79 18.43
CA TRP A 206 -3.95 -4.47 18.75
C TRP A 206 -5.20 -4.10 17.93
N PHE A 207 -5.23 -4.41 16.62
CA PHE A 207 -6.43 -4.21 15.80
C PHE A 207 -7.64 -5.00 16.32
N HIS A 208 -7.43 -6.26 16.73
CA HIS A 208 -8.51 -7.10 17.27
C HIS A 208 -9.02 -6.61 18.61
N ARG A 209 -8.12 -6.11 19.48
CA ARG A 209 -8.50 -5.43 20.72
C ARG A 209 -9.32 -4.16 20.45
N LEU A 210 -8.89 -3.31 19.50
CA LEU A 210 -9.63 -2.11 19.11
C LEU A 210 -11.01 -2.42 18.52
N MET A 211 -11.14 -3.53 17.78
CA MET A 211 -12.41 -4.02 17.26
C MET A 211 -13.29 -4.69 18.32
N ARG A 212 -12.90 -4.73 19.60
CA ARG A 212 -13.62 -5.45 20.68
C ARG A 212 -13.78 -6.95 20.38
N LYS A 213 -12.81 -7.53 19.67
CA LYS A 213 -12.73 -8.95 19.31
C LYS A 213 -11.50 -9.57 19.96
N ASP A 214 -11.39 -9.36 21.26
CA ASP A 214 -10.28 -9.80 22.10
C ASP A 214 -10.37 -11.31 22.44
N GLN A 215 -9.31 -11.82 23.08
CA GLN A 215 -9.24 -13.22 23.47
C GLN A 215 -10.28 -13.59 24.54
N LYS A 216 -10.61 -12.70 25.49
CA LYS A 216 -11.52 -13.04 26.60
C LYS A 216 -12.97 -13.07 26.13
N ARG A 217 -13.43 -12.07 25.39
CA ARG A 217 -14.83 -11.99 24.91
C ARG A 217 -15.04 -12.77 23.63
N TRP A 218 -14.11 -12.64 22.68
CA TRP A 218 -14.24 -13.21 21.35
C TRP A 218 -13.39 -14.47 21.12
N GLY A 219 -12.66 -15.01 22.09
CA GLY A 219 -11.89 -16.25 21.90
C GLY A 219 -10.87 -16.14 20.76
N TYR A 220 -10.39 -14.92 20.50
CA TYR A 220 -9.44 -14.63 19.44
C TYR A 220 -8.09 -15.28 19.71
N MET A 221 -7.53 -15.95 18.69
CA MET A 221 -6.21 -16.57 18.75
C MET A 221 -5.47 -16.42 17.42
N ARG A 222 -4.17 -16.10 17.49
CA ARG A 222 -3.25 -16.18 16.34
C ARG A 222 -2.71 -17.60 16.20
N TYR A 223 -2.60 -18.08 14.98
CA TYR A 223 -1.95 -19.36 14.72
C TYR A 223 -1.10 -19.27 13.45
N ASP A 224 -0.18 -20.24 13.32
CA ASP A 224 0.73 -20.27 12.20
C ASP A 224 0.04 -20.91 10.99
N MET A 225 -0.10 -20.09 9.94
CA MET A 225 -0.79 -20.45 8.72
C MET A 225 -0.08 -21.59 7.95
N ARG A 226 1.22 -21.81 8.17
CA ARG A 226 2.00 -22.84 7.47
C ARG A 226 1.46 -24.25 7.67
N TRP A 227 0.85 -24.50 8.84
CA TRP A 227 0.31 -25.79 9.23
C TRP A 227 -1.18 -25.95 8.91
N ASP A 228 -1.83 -24.94 8.34
CA ASP A 228 -3.26 -24.97 8.03
C ASP A 228 -3.50 -25.06 6.52
N PRO A 229 -3.63 -26.29 5.98
CA PRO A 229 -3.91 -26.49 4.57
C PRO A 229 -5.29 -25.95 4.18
N THR A 230 -6.25 -25.85 5.10
CA THR A 230 -7.62 -25.42 4.81
C THR A 230 -7.67 -23.94 4.47
N PHE A 231 -6.93 -23.09 5.19
CA PHE A 231 -6.85 -21.66 4.89
C PHE A 231 -6.13 -21.40 3.56
N LEU A 232 -5.04 -22.12 3.29
CA LEU A 232 -4.30 -22.00 2.04
C LEU A 232 -5.14 -22.44 0.84
N LEU A 233 -5.89 -23.54 0.98
CA LEU A 233 -6.84 -24.00 -0.03
C LEU A 233 -7.95 -22.95 -0.25
N LYS A 234 -8.52 -22.40 0.82
CA LYS A 234 -9.51 -21.32 0.75
C LYS A 234 -8.98 -20.11 -0.02
N ALA A 235 -7.75 -19.67 0.23
CA ALA A 235 -7.15 -18.55 -0.48
C ALA A 235 -6.98 -18.83 -1.99
N LYS A 236 -6.52 -20.03 -2.36
CA LYS A 236 -6.40 -20.47 -3.76
C LYS A 236 -7.76 -20.57 -4.45
N LEU A 237 -8.74 -21.18 -3.80
CA LEU A 237 -10.11 -21.30 -4.32
C LEU A 237 -10.75 -19.92 -4.51
N ASN A 238 -10.55 -18.98 -3.58
CA ASN A 238 -11.08 -17.62 -3.72
C ASN A 238 -10.52 -16.92 -4.97
N SER A 239 -9.22 -17.08 -5.26
CA SER A 239 -8.62 -16.54 -6.49
C SER A 239 -9.13 -17.23 -7.75
N PHE A 240 -9.40 -18.53 -7.68
CA PHE A 240 -9.91 -19.29 -8.81
C PHE A 240 -11.37 -18.96 -9.15
N ILE A 241 -12.23 -18.87 -8.13
CA ILE A 241 -13.67 -18.62 -8.28
C ILE A 241 -13.93 -17.14 -8.61
N CYS A 242 -13.20 -16.22 -7.97
CA CYS A 242 -13.38 -14.78 -8.14
C CYS A 242 -12.10 -14.11 -8.66
N PRO A 243 -11.67 -14.37 -9.91
CA PRO A 243 -10.45 -13.80 -10.46
C PRO A 243 -10.53 -12.28 -10.66
N GLY A 244 -11.75 -11.71 -10.77
CA GLY A 244 -11.95 -10.28 -11.02
C GLY A 244 -11.93 -9.40 -9.76
N THR A 245 -12.18 -9.98 -8.59
CA THR A 245 -12.27 -9.31 -7.27
C THR A 245 -12.25 -10.39 -6.18
N PRO A 246 -11.08 -10.82 -5.69
CA PRO A 246 -11.01 -11.80 -4.62
C PRO A 246 -11.73 -11.29 -3.38
N ILE A 247 -12.64 -12.09 -2.81
CA ILE A 247 -13.44 -11.69 -1.66
C ILE A 247 -12.53 -11.37 -0.48
N GLY A 248 -12.72 -10.20 0.15
CA GLY A 248 -11.87 -9.72 1.23
C GLY A 248 -10.41 -9.47 0.84
N GLY A 249 -10.11 -9.41 -0.46
CA GLY A 249 -8.75 -9.32 -0.97
C GLY A 249 -7.89 -10.56 -0.67
N LEU A 250 -8.47 -11.68 -0.24
CA LEU A 250 -7.73 -12.88 0.13
C LEU A 250 -7.26 -13.64 -1.13
N HIS A 251 -5.96 -13.63 -1.37
CA HIS A 251 -5.34 -14.40 -2.45
C HIS A 251 -3.86 -14.69 -2.14
N PRO A 252 -3.25 -15.72 -2.76
CA PRO A 252 -1.87 -16.11 -2.49
C PRO A 252 -0.84 -14.99 -2.58
N ALA A 253 -0.87 -14.18 -3.66
CA ALA A 253 0.11 -13.12 -3.87
C ALA A 253 0.08 -12.03 -2.79
N ARG A 254 -1.11 -11.74 -2.25
CA ARG A 254 -1.24 -10.83 -1.12
C ARG A 254 -0.75 -11.44 0.18
N ILE A 255 -1.05 -12.71 0.46
CA ILE A 255 -0.54 -13.39 1.66
C ILE A 255 0.99 -13.34 1.68
N GLU A 256 1.62 -13.59 0.53
CA GLU A 256 3.07 -13.45 0.34
C GLU A 256 3.54 -12.03 0.70
N ARG A 257 2.92 -11.01 0.11
CA ARG A 257 3.29 -9.60 0.31
C ARG A 257 3.19 -9.17 1.76
N GLU A 258 2.13 -9.56 2.47
CA GLU A 258 1.93 -9.21 3.87
C GLU A 258 2.91 -9.95 4.80
N ALA A 259 3.47 -11.09 4.36
CA ALA A 259 4.48 -11.84 5.11
C ALA A 259 5.90 -11.25 4.97
N VAL A 260 6.14 -10.42 3.95
CA VAL A 260 7.43 -9.74 3.72
C VAL A 260 7.62 -8.63 4.76
N THR A 261 8.79 -8.63 5.39
CA THR A 261 9.24 -7.57 6.30
C THR A 261 9.60 -6.30 5.54
N ASP A 262 9.17 -5.16 6.07
CA ASP A 262 9.48 -3.85 5.52
C ASP A 262 10.95 -3.49 5.77
N LYS A 263 11.70 -3.25 4.67
CA LYS A 263 13.11 -2.85 4.72
C LYS A 263 13.25 -1.38 4.35
N VAL A 264 13.87 -0.61 5.22
CA VAL A 264 14.23 0.79 4.94
C VAL A 264 15.67 0.84 4.46
N LEU A 265 15.90 1.31 3.23
CA LEU A 265 17.25 1.44 2.69
C LEU A 265 17.93 2.69 3.25
N THR A 266 19.14 2.54 3.79
CA THR A 266 19.98 3.63 4.28
C THR A 266 20.49 4.49 3.12
N GLY A 267 20.35 5.82 3.22
CA GLY A 267 20.86 6.77 2.22
C GLY A 267 19.85 7.22 1.15
N VAL A 268 18.59 6.78 1.24
CA VAL A 268 17.51 7.26 0.40
C VAL A 268 16.64 8.22 1.23
N PRO A 269 16.21 9.36 0.68
CA PRO A 269 15.41 10.33 1.42
C PRO A 269 14.03 9.76 1.79
N THR A 270 13.48 10.28 2.88
CA THR A 270 12.19 9.90 3.47
C THR A 270 11.14 11.00 3.25
N LEU A 271 9.94 10.83 3.81
CA LEU A 271 8.90 11.88 3.72
C LEU A 271 9.22 13.13 4.53
N GLU A 272 10.03 12.99 5.58
CA GLU A 272 10.44 14.12 6.42
C GLU A 272 11.29 15.12 5.61
N ASP A 273 12.11 14.61 4.68
CA ASP A 273 12.92 15.44 3.76
C ASP A 273 12.05 16.24 2.78
N LEU A 274 10.82 15.79 2.52
CA LEU A 274 9.82 16.50 1.74
C LEU A 274 8.99 17.48 2.59
N GLY A 275 9.34 17.70 3.86
CA GLY A 275 8.65 18.62 4.77
C GLY A 275 7.30 18.11 5.27
N VAL A 276 7.10 16.78 5.30
CA VAL A 276 5.86 16.17 5.80
C VAL A 276 6.03 15.80 7.27
N THR A 277 5.03 16.15 8.09
CA THR A 277 4.98 15.76 9.50
C THR A 277 4.27 14.40 9.61
N LEU A 278 4.97 13.38 10.09
CA LEU A 278 4.44 12.02 10.10
C LEU A 278 3.39 11.80 11.19
N THR A 279 2.26 11.23 10.78
CA THR A 279 1.15 10.85 11.67
C THR A 279 1.35 9.44 12.22
N THR A 280 1.15 9.27 13.54
CA THR A 280 1.31 7.95 14.17
C THR A 280 0.04 7.12 14.09
N MET A 281 0.18 5.79 14.01
CA MET A 281 -0.96 4.89 13.92
C MET A 281 -1.90 4.99 15.12
N GLU A 282 -1.35 5.22 16.31
CA GLU A 282 -2.12 5.29 17.55
C GLU A 282 -3.17 6.41 17.53
N GLN A 283 -2.93 7.47 16.76
CA GLN A 283 -3.83 8.61 16.67
C GLN A 283 -5.03 8.33 15.74
N GLN A 284 -4.81 7.66 14.60
CA GLN A 284 -5.82 7.52 13.54
C GLN A 284 -6.53 6.16 13.53
N VAL A 285 -5.82 5.06 13.77
CA VAL A 285 -6.36 3.70 13.65
C VAL A 285 -7.58 3.41 14.54
N PRO A 286 -7.68 3.94 15.79
CA PRO A 286 -8.89 3.76 16.60
C PRO A 286 -10.18 4.29 15.95
N TRP A 287 -10.06 5.33 15.13
CA TRP A 287 -11.16 5.92 14.35
C TRP A 287 -11.46 5.07 13.12
N GLU A 288 -10.43 4.69 12.37
CA GLU A 288 -10.56 3.89 11.15
C GLU A 288 -11.16 2.49 11.40
N LEU A 289 -10.86 1.88 12.55
CA LEU A 289 -11.39 0.56 12.93
C LEU A 289 -12.75 0.61 13.64
N ARG A 290 -13.29 1.81 13.92
CA ARG A 290 -14.59 1.97 14.59
C ARG A 290 -15.74 1.22 13.90
N PRO A 291 -15.87 1.23 12.54
CA PRO A 291 -16.93 0.49 11.85
C PRO A 291 -16.85 -1.03 12.01
N TYR A 292 -15.67 -1.57 12.35
CA TYR A 292 -15.44 -3.02 12.46
C TYR A 292 -15.58 -3.56 13.89
N ARG A 293 -15.97 -2.71 14.85
CA ARG A 293 -16.18 -3.07 16.25
C ARG A 293 -17.31 -4.09 16.40
N ALA A 294 -17.11 -5.07 17.27
CA ALA A 294 -18.19 -5.93 17.73
C ALA A 294 -19.24 -5.11 18.49
N ALA A 295 -20.52 -5.47 18.33
CA ALA A 295 -21.67 -4.73 18.85
C ALA A 295 -21.67 -3.26 18.41
N LEU A 296 -21.60 -3.00 17.10
CA LEU A 296 -21.58 -1.64 16.54
C LEU A 296 -22.82 -0.82 16.94
N TYR A 297 -23.98 -1.47 17.08
CA TYR A 297 -25.25 -0.86 17.48
C TYR A 297 -25.33 -0.51 18.97
N TYR A 298 -24.33 -0.91 19.75
CA TYR A 298 -24.34 -0.69 21.19
C TYR A 298 -23.66 0.64 21.53
N ASP A 299 -24.47 1.56 22.06
CA ASP A 299 -24.00 2.83 22.60
C ASP A 299 -23.31 2.59 23.93
N ALA A 300 -22.00 2.42 23.85
CA ALA A 300 -21.16 2.18 25.00
C ALA A 300 -21.06 3.42 25.91
N GLU A 301 -21.14 3.21 27.21
CA GLU A 301 -20.86 4.26 28.18
C GLU A 301 -19.37 4.62 28.18
N LEU A 302 -19.04 5.85 28.59
CA LEU A 302 -17.66 6.31 28.72
C LEU A 302 -16.91 5.42 29.73
N GLY A 303 -15.90 4.69 29.25
CA GLY A 303 -15.05 3.82 30.08
C GLY A 303 -15.52 2.37 30.22
N GLU A 304 -16.65 1.98 29.62
CA GLU A 304 -17.16 0.61 29.69
C GLU A 304 -16.26 -0.41 28.95
N PHE A 305 -15.57 0.06 27.90
CA PHE A 305 -14.60 -0.73 27.16
C PHE A 305 -13.19 -0.18 27.42
N GLU A 306 -12.27 -1.07 27.78
CA GLU A 306 -10.86 -0.75 27.93
C GLU A 306 -10.29 -0.20 26.61
N THR A 307 -9.60 0.94 26.67
CA THR A 307 -8.78 1.43 25.55
C THR A 307 -7.49 0.60 25.50
N PRO A 308 -7.29 -0.22 24.47
CA PRO A 308 -6.12 -1.11 24.44
C PRO A 308 -4.84 -0.29 24.30
N SER A 309 -3.82 -0.67 25.08
CA SER A 309 -2.49 -0.09 24.97
C SER A 309 -1.96 -0.21 23.54
N PRO A 310 -1.26 0.82 23.02
CA PRO A 310 -0.68 0.76 21.70
C PRO A 310 0.34 -0.37 21.57
N PRO A 311 0.59 -0.87 20.35
CA PRO A 311 1.53 -1.96 20.13
C PRO A 311 2.95 -1.49 20.46
N LYS A 312 3.76 -2.40 20.99
CA LYS A 312 5.15 -2.10 21.30
C LYS A 312 5.91 -1.84 19.99
N CYS A 313 6.62 -0.72 19.94
CA CYS A 313 7.51 -0.41 18.84
C CYS A 313 8.77 -1.28 18.95
N ILE A 314 9.26 -1.76 17.81
CA ILE A 314 10.54 -2.47 17.75
C ILE A 314 11.64 -1.44 17.52
N GLU A 315 12.61 -1.40 18.43
CA GLU A 315 13.86 -0.67 18.22
C GLU A 315 14.76 -1.45 17.24
N ALA A 316 15.56 -0.76 16.43
CA ALA A 316 16.41 -1.38 15.41
C ALA A 316 17.34 -2.48 15.96
N ARG A 317 17.77 -2.36 17.23
CA ARG A 317 18.59 -3.36 17.93
C ARG A 317 17.86 -4.69 18.22
N ASP A 318 16.55 -4.63 18.43
CA ASP A 318 15.73 -5.78 18.82
C ASP A 318 15.19 -6.52 17.59
N GLU A 319 15.20 -5.86 16.42
CA GLU A 319 14.85 -6.48 15.14
C GLU A 319 15.80 -7.63 14.77
N LEU A 320 17.11 -7.48 15.01
CA LEU A 320 18.10 -8.54 14.73
C LEU A 320 17.84 -9.82 15.53
N ARG A 321 17.23 -9.71 16.72
CA ARG A 321 16.88 -10.86 17.57
C ARG A 321 15.67 -11.64 17.05
N LEU A 322 14.81 -11.02 16.24
CA LEU A 322 13.63 -11.69 15.66
C LEU A 322 13.99 -12.65 14.53
N PHE A 323 15.13 -12.42 13.89
CA PHE A 323 15.63 -13.21 12.75
C PHE A 323 16.73 -14.21 13.11
N ALA A 324 17.21 -14.18 14.37
CA ALA A 324 18.12 -15.20 14.93
C ALA A 324 17.38 -16.52 15.19
#